data_AF-A0A914WKK1-F1
#
_entry.id   AF-A0A914WKK1-F1
#
_cell.length_a   1.000
_cell.length_b   1.000
_cell.length_c   1.000
_cell.angle_alpha   90.00
_cell.angle_beta   90.00
_cell.angle_gamma   90.00
#
_symmetry.space_group_name_H-M   'P 1'
#
loop_
_entity.id
_entity.type
_entity.pdbx_description
1 polymer ?
#
loop_
_entity_poly.entity_id
_entity_poly.type
_entity_poly.pdbx_seq_one_letter_code
_entity_poly.pdbx_strand_id
1 'polypeptide(L)'
;MYDSSELEETLYEDDIPYDTEDHTEATAQPLLRGKGRTYETIRKFSNAKEANDFMKSEGVWTLKSRNETSEGREDFYMCKFNRRQLNGVQPTARCTASVCLHYEDDSLYIARLSTGASHMHDGMPMDRGLSDEQKECVGDSFASGIQRPKFVLNKLHCRGIPEPRLTRLKAYLTALRQKKC
;
A
#
# COMPACT_ATOMS: atom_id res chain seq x y z
N MET A 1 23.68 88.52 12.66
CA MET A 1 24.51 87.68 13.54
C MET A 1 23.73 86.41 13.74
N TYR A 2 24.05 85.37 12.97
CA TYR A 2 23.41 84.06 13.09
C TYR A 2 24.29 83.21 13.98
N ASP A 3 23.68 82.73 15.05
CA ASP A 3 24.29 81.98 16.14
C ASP A 3 24.55 80.53 15.70
N SER A 4 25.74 80.05 15.99
CA SER A 4 26.21 78.70 15.75
C SER A 4 25.86 77.85 16.95
N SER A 5 24.86 76.98 16.82
CA SER A 5 24.57 75.94 17.81
C SER A 5 24.51 74.57 17.13
N GLU A 6 25.65 73.89 17.21
CA GLU A 6 25.79 72.47 17.57
C GLU A 6 24.85 71.47 16.91
N LEU A 7 25.35 70.86 15.82
CA LEU A 7 24.95 69.52 15.38
C LEU A 7 25.73 68.50 16.20
N GLU A 8 25.11 67.93 17.23
CA GLU A 8 25.59 66.71 17.87
C GLU A 8 25.12 65.49 17.07
N GLU A 9 26.10 64.84 16.46
CA GLU A 9 26.03 63.60 15.71
C GLU A 9 26.09 62.44 16.71
N THR A 10 24.95 61.81 17.03
CA THR A 10 24.92 60.55 17.79
C THR A 10 24.68 59.38 16.84
N LEU A 11 25.80 58.79 16.42
CA LEU A 11 25.89 57.49 15.76
C LEU A 11 25.50 56.40 16.77
N TYR A 12 24.26 55.92 16.70
CA TYR A 12 23.86 54.67 17.36
C TYR A 12 24.11 53.52 16.39
N GLU A 13 25.26 52.85 16.57
CA GLU A 13 25.54 51.53 16.03
C GLU A 13 24.83 50.50 16.91
N ASP A 14 23.57 50.21 16.61
CA ASP A 14 22.88 49.03 17.16
C ASP A 14 23.40 47.78 16.42
N ASP A 15 24.44 47.16 16.99
CA ASP A 15 24.89 45.81 16.68
C ASP A 15 23.79 44.81 17.07
N ILE A 16 22.81 44.64 16.18
CA ILE A 16 21.84 43.55 16.28
C ILE A 16 22.56 42.26 15.84
N PRO A 17 22.72 41.26 16.72
CA PRO A 17 23.29 39.97 16.33
C PRO A 17 22.41 39.35 15.24
N TYR A 18 23.02 39.15 14.08
CA TYR A 18 22.41 38.54 12.91
C TYR A 18 22.15 37.05 13.23
N ASP A 19 20.95 36.77 13.74
CA ASP A 19 20.45 35.41 13.87
C ASP A 19 20.16 34.91 12.44
N THR A 20 21.13 34.21 11.86
CA THR A 20 20.93 33.44 10.63
C THR A 20 20.02 32.27 10.99
N GLU A 21 18.72 32.53 11.08
CA GLU A 21 17.72 31.49 11.04
C GLU A 21 17.90 30.75 9.72
N ASP A 22 18.41 29.52 9.85
CA ASP A 22 18.47 28.51 8.80
C ASP A 22 17.03 28.24 8.35
N HIS A 23 16.58 29.04 7.37
CA HIS A 23 15.39 28.78 6.58
C HIS A 23 15.66 27.53 5.73
N THR A 24 15.67 26.36 6.38
CA THR A 24 15.26 25.14 5.70
C THR A 24 13.82 25.38 5.29
N GLU A 25 13.63 25.80 4.04
CA GLU A 25 12.34 25.75 3.34
C GLU A 25 11.88 24.30 3.37
N ALA A 26 11.21 23.93 4.47
CA ALA A 26 10.35 22.78 4.50
C ALA A 26 9.24 23.10 3.50
N THR A 27 9.43 22.69 2.25
CA THR A 27 8.40 22.64 1.21
C THR A 27 7.21 21.89 1.79
N ALA A 28 6.29 22.64 2.42
CA ALA A 28 5.07 22.13 2.99
C ALA A 28 4.23 21.67 1.81
N GLN A 29 4.26 20.36 1.56
CA GLN A 29 3.50 19.78 0.47
C GLN A 29 2.01 20.05 0.71
N PRO A 30 1.27 20.53 -0.31
CA PRO A 30 -0.12 20.90 -0.16
C PRO A 30 -0.95 19.70 0.31
N LEU A 31 -1.67 19.89 1.41
CA LEU A 31 -2.57 18.88 1.97
C LEU A 31 -3.80 18.74 1.06
N LEU A 32 -3.80 17.71 0.21
CA LEU A 32 -4.93 17.33 -0.65
C LEU A 32 -6.21 17.17 0.20
N ARG A 33 -7.22 18.02 -0.05
CA ARG A 33 -8.45 18.12 0.75
C ARG A 33 -9.45 17.00 0.43
N GLY A 34 -9.83 16.26 1.46
CA GLY A 34 -11.03 15.44 1.55
C GLY A 34 -11.08 14.71 2.89
N LYS A 35 -12.06 15.04 3.76
CA LYS A 35 -12.23 14.57 5.16
C LYS A 35 -11.22 13.49 5.62
N GLY A 36 -10.08 13.96 6.17
CA GLY A 36 -9.34 13.29 7.24
C GLY A 36 -8.27 12.26 6.86
N ARG A 37 -7.74 12.23 5.63
CA ARG A 37 -6.55 11.40 5.34
C ARG A 37 -5.40 12.28 4.88
N THR A 38 -4.40 12.42 5.74
CA THR A 38 -3.10 12.97 5.36
C THR A 38 -2.36 11.92 4.54
N TYR A 39 -1.80 12.35 3.44
CA TYR A 39 -0.97 11.52 2.57
C TYR A 39 0.45 12.06 2.62
N GLU A 40 1.40 11.20 2.94
CA GLU A 40 2.81 11.54 3.02
C GLU A 40 3.55 10.92 1.85
N THR A 41 4.45 11.68 1.23
CA THR A 41 5.31 11.17 0.16
C THR A 41 6.29 10.15 0.73
N ILE A 42 6.19 8.90 0.29
CA ILE A 42 7.06 7.81 0.73
C ILE A 42 8.17 7.52 -0.28
N ARG A 43 7.87 7.62 -1.58
CA ARG A 43 8.79 7.23 -2.66
C ARG A 43 8.46 7.97 -3.94
N LYS A 44 9.47 8.22 -4.76
CA LYS A 44 9.30 8.71 -6.14
C LYS A 44 9.78 7.65 -7.13
N PHE A 45 9.14 7.59 -8.29
CA PHE A 45 9.51 6.72 -9.41
C PHE A 45 9.83 7.56 -10.64
N SER A 46 10.71 7.06 -11.50
CA SER A 46 11.14 7.76 -12.72
C SER A 46 10.17 7.62 -13.89
N ASN A 47 9.26 6.63 -13.83
CA ASN A 47 8.29 6.36 -14.89
C ASN A 47 7.13 5.48 -14.39
N ALA A 48 6.05 5.46 -15.15
CA ALA A 48 4.82 4.75 -14.81
C ALA A 48 4.99 3.24 -14.72
N LYS A 49 5.88 2.65 -15.52
CA LYS A 49 6.12 1.21 -15.51
C LYS A 49 6.74 0.78 -14.17
N GLU A 50 7.78 1.49 -13.73
CA GLU A 50 8.45 1.25 -12.45
C GLU A 50 7.48 1.33 -11.27
N ALA A 51 6.64 2.38 -11.23
CA ALA A 51 5.64 2.55 -10.19
C ALA A 51 4.63 1.38 -10.16
N ASN A 52 4.14 0.96 -11.33
CA ASN A 52 3.18 -0.14 -11.43
C ASN A 52 3.78 -1.49 -11.07
N ASP A 53 5.01 -1.77 -11.50
CA ASP A 53 5.72 -3.00 -11.18
C ASP A 53 6.02 -3.07 -9.68
N PHE A 54 6.37 -1.94 -9.05
CA PHE A 54 6.50 -1.85 -7.60
C PHE A 54 5.18 -2.20 -6.89
N MET A 55 4.06 -1.57 -7.27
CA MET A 55 2.75 -1.84 -6.65
C MET A 55 2.31 -3.31 -6.81
N LYS A 56 2.63 -3.93 -7.95
CA LYS A 56 2.39 -5.37 -8.17
C LYS A 56 3.27 -6.25 -7.30
N SER A 57 4.55 -5.90 -7.16
CA SER A 57 5.51 -6.68 -6.35
C SER A 57 5.13 -6.72 -4.87
N GLU A 58 4.53 -5.64 -4.33
CA GLU A 58 4.01 -5.63 -2.96
C GLU A 58 2.82 -6.60 -2.79
N GLY A 59 2.08 -6.91 -3.87
CA GLY A 59 1.05 -7.96 -3.90
C GLY A 59 -0.17 -7.74 -3.00
N VAL A 60 -0.22 -6.65 -2.22
CA VAL A 60 -1.31 -6.31 -1.27
C VAL A 60 -2.30 -5.30 -1.82
N TRP A 61 -1.92 -4.55 -2.85
CA TRP A 61 -2.68 -3.42 -3.33
C TRP A 61 -3.66 -3.81 -4.43
N THR A 62 -4.84 -3.20 -4.39
CA THR A 62 -5.85 -3.26 -5.43
C THR A 62 -6.19 -1.83 -5.84
N LEU A 63 -6.15 -1.54 -7.13
CA LEU A 63 -6.59 -0.25 -7.66
C LEU A 63 -8.09 -0.07 -7.36
N LYS A 64 -8.44 1.02 -6.68
CA LYS A 64 -9.80 1.35 -6.27
C LYS A 64 -10.46 2.33 -7.25
N SER A 65 -9.75 3.40 -7.58
CA SER A 65 -10.23 4.47 -8.45
C SER A 65 -9.04 5.18 -9.09
N ARG A 66 -9.33 5.82 -10.22
CA ARG A 66 -8.42 6.71 -10.93
C ARG A 66 -9.13 8.04 -11.10
N ASN A 67 -8.47 9.12 -10.73
CA ASN A 67 -8.97 10.47 -10.87
C ASN A 67 -8.02 11.24 -11.79
N GLU A 68 -8.58 12.03 -12.69
CA GLU A 68 -7.84 13.02 -13.47
C GLU A 68 -8.18 14.39 -12.86
N THR A 69 -7.15 15.17 -12.57
CA THR A 69 -7.22 16.52 -12.00
C THR A 69 -6.52 17.48 -12.96
N SER A 70 -6.63 18.78 -12.72
CA SER A 70 -5.88 19.78 -13.48
C SER A 70 -4.37 19.74 -13.23
N GLU A 71 -3.94 19.09 -12.15
CA GLU A 71 -2.53 18.94 -11.76
C GLU A 71 -1.92 17.62 -12.27
N GLY A 72 -2.77 16.74 -12.83
CA GLY A 72 -2.36 15.48 -13.46
C GLY A 72 -3.32 14.33 -13.12
N ARG A 73 -2.77 13.16 -12.80
CA ARG A 73 -3.56 11.95 -12.54
C ARG A 73 -3.27 11.36 -11.17
N GLU A 74 -4.29 10.80 -10.53
CA GLU A 74 -4.17 10.10 -9.25
C GLU A 74 -4.75 8.69 -9.34
N ASP A 75 -3.90 7.68 -9.10
CA ASP A 75 -4.34 6.30 -8.96
C ASP A 75 -4.42 5.92 -7.48
N PHE A 76 -5.63 5.71 -6.98
CA PHE A 76 -5.87 5.33 -5.59
C PHE A 76 -5.89 3.81 -5.42
N TYR A 77 -4.99 3.32 -4.58
CA TYR A 77 -4.88 1.92 -4.21
C TYR A 77 -5.36 1.70 -2.79
N MET A 78 -6.09 0.61 -2.59
CA MET A 78 -6.50 0.15 -1.27
C MET A 78 -5.96 -1.26 -1.02
N CYS A 79 -5.72 -1.58 0.25
CA CYS A 79 -5.36 -2.94 0.60
C CYS A 79 -6.47 -3.93 0.17
N LYS A 80 -6.08 -5.03 -0.48
CA LYS A 80 -6.99 -6.11 -0.93
C LYS A 80 -7.76 -6.78 0.22
N PHE A 81 -7.29 -6.64 1.46
CA PHE A 81 -7.95 -7.14 2.67
C PHE A 81 -8.96 -6.15 3.28
N ASN A 82 -9.06 -4.92 2.78
CA ASN A 82 -10.03 -3.94 3.28
C ASN A 82 -11.49 -4.44 3.15
N ARG A 83 -11.81 -5.19 2.08
CA ARG A 83 -13.17 -5.72 1.83
C ARG A 83 -13.46 -7.07 2.48
N ARG A 84 -12.45 -7.77 3.02
CA ARG A 84 -12.67 -9.10 3.60
C ARG A 84 -12.99 -8.96 5.07
N GLN A 85 -14.15 -9.49 5.48
CA GLN A 85 -14.29 -9.94 6.87
C GLN A 85 -13.24 -11.02 7.09
N LEU A 86 -12.30 -10.76 7.99
CA LEU A 86 -11.29 -11.72 8.38
C LEU A 86 -11.99 -12.77 9.24
N ASN A 87 -12.48 -13.84 8.61
CA ASN A 87 -13.22 -14.91 9.30
C ASN A 87 -12.41 -15.44 10.51
N GLY A 88 -12.87 -15.14 11.73
CA GLY A 88 -12.32 -15.67 12.98
C GLY A 88 -11.46 -14.71 13.80
N VAL A 89 -11.03 -13.58 13.22
CA VAL A 89 -10.50 -12.43 13.98
C VAL A 89 -11.65 -11.43 14.05
N GLN A 90 -11.82 -10.70 15.16
CA GLN A 90 -12.99 -9.86 15.40
C GLN A 90 -13.44 -9.09 14.12
N PRO A 91 -14.75 -8.98 13.85
CA PRO A 91 -15.33 -8.35 12.65
C PRO A 91 -14.92 -6.89 12.35
N THR A 92 -14.05 -6.29 13.16
CA THR A 92 -13.91 -4.84 13.32
C THR A 92 -12.69 -4.23 12.62
N ALA A 93 -11.61 -4.97 12.36
CA ALA A 93 -10.40 -4.38 11.78
C ALA A 93 -10.33 -4.55 10.25
N ARG A 94 -11.08 -3.73 9.51
CA ARG A 94 -10.80 -3.55 8.07
C ARG A 94 -9.45 -2.86 7.93
N CYS A 95 -8.57 -3.36 7.05
CA CYS A 95 -7.31 -2.70 6.77
C CYS A 95 -7.55 -1.31 6.14
N THR A 96 -7.19 -0.25 6.86
CA THR A 96 -7.39 1.14 6.43
C THR A 96 -6.26 1.67 5.56
N ALA A 97 -5.14 0.93 5.47
CA ALA A 97 -3.99 1.28 4.65
C ALA A 97 -4.39 1.54 3.19
N SER A 98 -3.94 2.69 2.69
CA SER A 98 -4.15 3.14 1.32
C SER A 98 -2.91 3.86 0.82
N VAL A 99 -2.71 3.77 -0.49
CA VAL A 99 -1.62 4.41 -1.23
C VAL A 99 -2.22 5.16 -2.41
N CYS A 100 -1.66 6.31 -2.73
CA CYS A 100 -1.95 7.06 -3.97
C CYS A 100 -0.68 7.09 -4.83
N LEU A 101 -0.81 6.82 -6.13
CA LEU A 101 0.22 7.23 -7.09
C LEU A 101 -0.24 8.52 -7.74
N HIS A 102 0.50 9.59 -7.50
CA HIS A 102 0.26 10.91 -8.06
C HIS A 102 1.22 11.14 -9.24
N TYR A 103 0.64 11.37 -10.42
CA TYR A 103 1.32 11.63 -11.68
C TYR A 103 1.12 13.12 -11.98
N GLU A 104 2.16 13.94 -11.79
CA GLU A 104 2.12 15.37 -12.14
C GLU A 104 2.36 15.53 -13.65
N ASP A 105 1.62 16.42 -14.32
CA ASP A 105 1.74 16.62 -15.77
C ASP A 105 3.09 17.22 -16.19
N ASP A 106 3.66 18.10 -15.36
CA ASP A 106 4.93 18.78 -15.62
C ASP A 106 6.16 18.04 -15.07
N SER A 107 5.94 16.89 -14.42
CA SER A 107 7.01 16.14 -13.75
C SER A 107 7.27 14.82 -14.44
N LEU A 108 8.54 14.47 -14.58
CA LEU A 108 8.93 13.12 -14.99
C LEU A 108 8.80 12.09 -13.85
N TYR A 109 8.48 12.55 -12.63
CA TYR A 109 8.42 11.71 -11.45
C TYR A 109 7.00 11.39 -11.05
N ILE A 110 6.81 10.19 -10.51
CA ILE A 110 5.54 9.74 -9.94
C ILE A 110 5.72 9.58 -8.44
N ALA A 111 4.94 10.33 -7.66
CA ALA A 111 4.99 10.26 -6.21
C ALA A 111 4.07 9.15 -5.69
N ARG A 112 4.63 8.28 -4.85
CA ARG A 112 3.87 7.33 -4.03
C ARG A 112 3.58 7.98 -2.69
N LEU A 113 2.30 8.28 -2.48
CA LEU A 113 1.81 8.84 -1.22
C LEU A 113 1.15 7.74 -0.39
N SER A 114 1.34 7.74 0.92
CA SER A 114 0.71 6.77 1.84
C SER A 114 -0.01 7.48 2.97
N THR A 115 -1.05 6.85 3.49
CA THR A 115 -1.75 7.35 4.69
C THR A 115 -1.04 7.04 6.01
N GLY A 116 0.18 6.46 5.97
CA GLY A 116 0.95 6.06 7.16
C GLY A 116 0.36 4.90 7.97
N ALA A 117 -0.88 4.48 7.69
CA ALA A 117 -1.56 3.41 8.39
C ALA A 117 -0.89 2.04 8.15
N SER A 118 -0.51 1.37 9.23
CA SER A 118 0.08 0.02 9.17
C SER A 118 -0.93 -1.04 8.73
N HIS A 119 -0.43 -2.10 8.10
CA HIS A 119 -1.25 -3.22 7.69
C HIS A 119 -1.63 -4.09 8.91
N MET A 120 -2.92 -4.10 9.27
CA MET A 120 -3.49 -4.96 10.34
C MET A 120 -3.52 -6.46 9.98
N HIS A 121 -2.78 -6.88 8.95
CA HIS A 121 -2.74 -8.26 8.47
C HIS A 121 -1.33 -8.71 8.08
N ASP A 122 -0.31 -8.01 8.58
CA ASP A 122 1.07 -8.45 8.43
C ASP A 122 1.22 -9.82 9.11
N GLY A 123 1.75 -10.79 8.37
CA GLY A 123 1.86 -12.18 8.80
C GLY A 123 0.67 -13.08 8.45
N MET A 124 -0.44 -12.56 7.91
CA MET A 124 -1.49 -13.44 7.38
C MET A 124 -1.09 -14.00 6.00
N PRO A 125 -1.12 -15.33 5.81
CA PRO A 125 -0.75 -15.94 4.54
C PRO A 125 -1.65 -15.40 3.44
N MET A 126 -1.01 -14.79 2.44
CA MET A 126 -1.69 -14.14 1.32
C MET A 126 -2.24 -15.11 0.28
N ASP A 127 -2.01 -16.41 0.51
CA ASP A 127 -2.18 -17.45 -0.50
C ASP A 127 -3.64 -17.55 -0.93
N ARG A 128 -3.86 -17.05 -2.15
CA ARG A 128 -5.09 -17.24 -2.92
C ARG A 128 -5.05 -18.64 -3.53
N GLY A 129 -5.20 -19.66 -2.71
CA GLY A 129 -5.24 -21.03 -3.21
C GLY A 129 -4.86 -22.08 -2.19
N LEU A 130 -4.51 -23.23 -2.74
CA LEU A 130 -3.78 -24.28 -2.05
C LEU A 130 -2.29 -23.95 -2.14
N SER A 131 -1.50 -24.28 -1.12
CA SER A 131 -0.04 -24.28 -1.21
C SER A 131 0.43 -25.31 -2.24
N ASP A 132 1.69 -25.23 -2.68
CA ASP A 132 2.20 -26.18 -3.68
C ASP A 132 2.24 -27.61 -3.15
N GLU A 133 2.63 -27.80 -1.89
CA GLU A 133 2.54 -29.09 -1.17
C GLU A 133 1.09 -29.62 -1.13
N GLN A 134 0.11 -28.75 -0.87
CA GLN A 134 -1.29 -29.12 -0.92
C GLN A 134 -1.73 -29.50 -2.34
N LYS A 135 -1.32 -28.75 -3.37
CA LYS A 135 -1.66 -29.06 -4.77
C LYS A 135 -1.08 -30.41 -5.19
N GLU A 136 0.16 -30.70 -4.82
CA GLU A 136 0.83 -31.97 -5.09
C GLU A 136 0.07 -33.12 -4.45
N CYS A 137 -0.20 -33.06 -3.14
CA CYS A 137 -0.94 -34.11 -2.45
C CYS A 137 -2.38 -34.29 -2.99
N VAL A 138 -3.04 -33.20 -3.37
CA VAL A 138 -4.37 -33.26 -4.00
C VAL A 138 -4.26 -33.88 -5.40
N GLY A 139 -3.22 -33.54 -6.16
CA GLY A 139 -2.90 -34.12 -7.47
C GLY A 139 -2.67 -35.62 -7.40
N ASP A 140 -1.84 -36.08 -6.47
CA ASP A 140 -1.60 -37.51 -6.19
C ASP A 140 -2.92 -38.24 -5.91
N SER A 141 -3.72 -37.67 -5.00
CA SER A 141 -5.01 -38.24 -4.60
C SER A 141 -5.95 -38.37 -5.79
N PHE A 142 -6.00 -37.32 -6.61
CA PHE A 142 -6.84 -37.28 -7.80
C PHE A 142 -6.37 -38.28 -8.87
N ALA A 143 -5.06 -38.44 -9.05
CA ALA A 143 -4.47 -39.44 -9.94
C ALA A 143 -4.78 -40.87 -9.49
N SER A 144 -4.79 -41.14 -8.17
CA SER A 144 -5.22 -42.42 -7.59
C SER A 144 -6.74 -42.63 -7.58
N GLY A 145 -7.54 -41.76 -8.20
CA GLY A 145 -9.01 -41.87 -8.25
C GLY A 145 -9.74 -41.33 -7.02
N ILE A 146 -9.03 -40.80 -6.01
CA ILE A 146 -9.63 -40.21 -4.81
C ILE A 146 -10.05 -38.77 -5.13
N GLN A 147 -11.34 -38.58 -5.41
CA GLN A 147 -11.88 -37.26 -5.78
C GLN A 147 -12.82 -36.63 -4.74
N ARG A 148 -13.21 -37.35 -3.69
CA ARG A 148 -14.12 -36.81 -2.66
C ARG A 148 -13.32 -35.93 -1.69
N PRO A 149 -13.70 -34.66 -1.47
CA PRO A 149 -12.93 -33.73 -0.65
C PRO A 149 -12.58 -34.25 0.76
N LYS A 150 -13.51 -34.94 1.43
CA LYS A 150 -13.29 -35.49 2.77
C LYS A 150 -12.10 -36.47 2.84
N PHE A 151 -11.94 -37.33 1.83
CA PHE A 151 -10.82 -38.27 1.79
C PHE A 151 -9.50 -37.58 1.48
N VAL A 152 -9.53 -36.54 0.64
CA VAL A 152 -8.34 -35.75 0.33
C VAL A 152 -7.87 -34.96 1.56
N LEU A 153 -8.80 -34.38 2.34
CA LEU A 153 -8.48 -33.73 3.62
C LEU A 153 -7.86 -34.70 4.62
N ASN A 154 -8.44 -35.89 4.79
CA ASN A 154 -7.84 -36.91 5.66
C ASN A 154 -6.43 -37.29 5.21
N LYS A 155 -6.16 -37.36 3.91
CA LYS A 155 -4.81 -37.68 3.40
C LYS A 155 -3.81 -36.55 3.65
N LEU A 156 -4.24 -35.29 3.50
CA LEU A 156 -3.43 -34.11 3.87
C LEU A 156 -3.09 -34.15 5.37
N HIS A 157 -4.10 -34.43 6.21
CA HIS A 157 -3.93 -34.58 7.65
C HIS A 157 -2.93 -35.68 8.01
N CYS A 158 -3.05 -36.88 7.42
CA CYS A 158 -2.13 -37.98 7.64
C CYS A 158 -0.69 -37.67 7.18
N ARG A 159 -0.49 -36.75 6.23
CA ARG A 159 0.83 -36.28 5.78
C ARG A 159 1.38 -35.11 6.61
N GLY A 160 0.64 -34.62 7.62
CA GLY A 160 1.02 -33.45 8.40
C GLY A 160 0.95 -32.14 7.61
N ILE A 161 0.27 -32.12 6.46
CA ILE A 161 0.09 -30.92 5.64
C ILE A 161 -1.10 -30.13 6.20
N PRO A 162 -0.97 -28.81 6.45
CA PRO A 162 -2.06 -27.99 6.96
C PRO A 162 -3.33 -28.14 6.12
N GLU A 163 -4.47 -28.37 6.77
CA GLU A 163 -5.73 -28.58 6.06
C GLU A 163 -6.22 -27.28 5.38
N PRO A 164 -6.45 -27.29 4.05
CA PRO A 164 -7.02 -26.14 3.37
C PRO A 164 -8.51 -25.99 3.67
N ARG A 165 -9.04 -24.78 3.45
CA ARG A 165 -10.49 -24.56 3.50
C ARG A 165 -11.20 -25.47 2.50
N LEU A 166 -12.26 -26.15 2.94
CA LEU A 166 -13.05 -27.08 2.12
C LEU A 166 -13.53 -26.46 0.80
N THR A 167 -13.92 -25.18 0.80
CA THR A 167 -14.33 -24.45 -0.40
C THR A 167 -13.21 -24.32 -1.43
N ARG A 168 -11.97 -24.07 -1.01
CA ARG A 168 -10.79 -24.00 -1.89
C ARG A 168 -10.48 -25.37 -2.49
N LEU A 169 -10.50 -26.41 -1.66
CA LEU A 169 -10.27 -27.77 -2.12
C LEU A 169 -11.32 -28.21 -3.15
N LYS A 170 -12.60 -27.92 -2.88
CA LYS A 170 -13.70 -28.19 -3.84
C LYS A 170 -13.47 -27.47 -5.17
N ALA A 171 -13.13 -26.18 -5.13
CA ALA A 171 -12.86 -25.40 -6.34
C ALA A 171 -11.69 -25.99 -7.15
N TYR A 172 -10.59 -26.36 -6.47
CA TYR A 172 -9.43 -26.95 -7.13
C TYR A 172 -9.73 -28.33 -7.76
N LEU A 173 -10.45 -29.20 -7.04
CA LEU A 173 -10.89 -30.50 -7.58
C LEU A 173 -11.81 -30.34 -8.80
N THR A 174 -12.70 -29.34 -8.79
CA THR A 174 -13.54 -29.04 -9.97
C THR A 174 -12.67 -28.62 -11.16
N ALA A 175 -11.67 -27.76 -10.96
CA ALA A 175 -10.75 -27.35 -12.02
C ALA A 175 -9.94 -28.54 -12.57
N LEU A 176 -9.53 -29.49 -11.73
CA LEU A 176 -8.84 -30.71 -12.18
C LEU A 176 -9.73 -31.61 -13.05
N ARG A 177 -11.03 -31.73 -12.72
CA ARG A 177 -11.98 -32.49 -13.54
C ARG A 177 -12.16 -31.88 -14.92
N GLN A 178 -12.28 -30.56 -14.98
CA GLN A 178 -12.43 -29.83 -16.24
C GLN A 178 -11.22 -29.97 -17.17
N LYS A 179 -10.02 -30.18 -16.63
CA LYS A 179 -8.78 -30.37 -17.43
C LYS A 179 -8.62 -31.78 -18.00
N LYS A 180 -9.36 -32.77 -17.49
CA LYS A 180 -9.29 -34.17 -17.98
C LYS A 180 -10.33 -34.47 -19.06
N CYS A 181 -11.35 -33.63 -19.19
CA CYS A 181 -12.29 -33.64 -20.30
C CYS A 181 -11.66 -32.91 -21.49
#